data_AF-A0A953CLL9-F1
#
_entry.id   AF-A0A953CLL9-F1
#
_cell.length_a   1.000
_cell.length_b   1.000
_cell.length_c   1.000
_cell.angle_alpha   90.00
_cell.angle_beta   90.00
_cell.angle_gamma   90.00
#
_symmetry.space_group_name_H-M   'P 1'
#
loop_
_entity.id
_entity.type
_entity.pdbx_description
1 polymer ?
#
loop_
_entity_poly.entity_id
_entity_poly.type
_entity_poly.pdbx_seq_one_letter_code
_entity_poly.pdbx_strand_id
1 'polypeptide(L)' 'MSAQAADATCHIRSADKKLAGAAKNSFLNKCEKDAVAACTNKAAEKKLSGAAKTSFTNKCVRDAVGVEAEKPAS' A
#
# COMPACT_ATOMS: atom_id res chain seq x y z
N MET A 1 -15.17 -12.51 -10.18
CA MET A 1 -13.97 -12.83 -9.37
C MET A 1 -12.98 -11.67 -9.53
N SER A 2 -13.25 -10.52 -8.91
CA SER A 2 -12.33 -9.38 -8.96
C SER A 2 -11.20 -9.68 -8.00
N ALA A 3 -10.18 -10.36 -8.53
CA ALA A 3 -8.94 -10.62 -7.84
C ALA A 3 -8.46 -9.28 -7.29
N GLN A 4 -8.69 -9.09 -5.99
CA GLN A 4 -7.94 -8.14 -5.23
C GLN A 4 -6.51 -8.55 -5.50
N ALA A 5 -5.82 -7.72 -6.26
CA ALA A 5 -4.38 -7.74 -6.35
C ALA A 5 -3.88 -7.46 -4.94
N ALA A 6 -3.87 -8.54 -4.14
CA ALA A 6 -3.53 -8.56 -2.73
C ALA A 6 -2.08 -8.11 -2.51
N ASP A 7 -1.32 -7.98 -3.60
CA ASP A 7 0.08 -7.56 -3.62
C ASP A 7 0.41 -6.53 -4.72
N ALA A 8 -0.56 -6.03 -5.51
CA ALA A 8 -0.24 -4.97 -6.47
C ALA A 8 -0.09 -3.64 -5.75
N THR A 9 1.17 -3.26 -5.60
CA THR A 9 1.59 -2.01 -4.97
C THR A 9 1.06 -0.79 -5.72
N CYS A 10 1.05 0.38 -5.08
CA CYS A 10 0.63 1.65 -5.68
C CYS A 10 1.33 1.91 -7.02
N HIS A 11 2.60 1.52 -7.13
CA HIS A 11 3.35 1.58 -8.37
C HIS A 11 2.76 0.67 -9.46
N ILE A 12 2.48 -0.60 -9.16
CA ILE A 12 1.88 -1.54 -10.12
C ILE A 12 0.48 -1.08 -10.55
N ARG A 13 -0.36 -0.63 -9.61
CA ARG A 13 -1.70 -0.11 -9.93
C ARG A 13 -1.65 1.14 -10.81
N SER A 14 -0.65 2.00 -10.60
CA SER A 14 -0.45 3.17 -11.46
C SER A 14 -0.02 2.76 -12.88
N ALA A 15 0.81 1.72 -13.00
CA ALA A 15 1.29 1.21 -14.27
C ALA A 15 0.20 0.46 -15.05
N ASP A 16 -0.60 -0.36 -14.37
CA ASP A 16 -1.77 -1.06 -14.93
C ASP A 16 -2.78 -0.08 -15.52
N LYS A 17 -3.03 1.02 -14.80
CA LYS A 17 -3.88 2.12 -15.27
C LYS A 17 -3.22 3.02 -16.31
N LYS A 18 -1.98 2.71 -16.75
CA LYS A 18 -1.17 3.50 -17.69
C LYS A 18 -1.06 4.97 -17.29
N LEU A 19 -1.06 5.24 -15.98
CA LEU A 19 -0.96 6.60 -15.47
C LEU A 19 0.48 7.08 -15.65
N ALA A 20 0.64 8.21 -16.32
CA ALA A 20 1.92 8.87 -16.57
C ALA A 20 1.89 10.33 -16.13
N GLY A 21 3.06 10.92 -15.92
CA GLY A 21 3.21 12.33 -15.55
C GLY A 21 2.43 12.73 -14.29
N ALA A 22 1.69 13.84 -14.36
CA ALA A 22 0.91 14.36 -13.24
C ALA A 22 -0.15 13.37 -12.72
N ALA A 23 -0.80 12.61 -13.62
CA ALA A 23 -1.82 11.63 -13.24
C ALA A 23 -1.25 10.49 -12.39
N LYS A 24 -0.04 10.02 -12.73
CA LYS A 24 0.71 9.07 -11.91
C LYS A 24 1.00 9.65 -10.53
N ASN A 25 1.47 10.88 -10.46
CA ASN A 25 1.85 11.50 -9.20
C ASN A 25 0.64 11.69 -8.27
N SER A 26 -0.48 12.18 -8.79
CA SER A 26 -1.73 12.30 -8.02
C SER A 26 -2.25 10.95 -7.55
N PHE A 27 -2.13 9.91 -8.39
CA PHE A 27 -2.52 8.56 -8.03
C PHE A 27 -1.65 7.97 -6.92
N LEU A 28 -0.31 8.10 -7.02
CA LEU A 28 0.60 7.64 -5.98
C LEU A 28 0.33 8.35 -4.65
N ASN A 29 0.14 9.67 -4.67
CA ASN A 29 -0.24 10.45 -3.49
C ASN A 29 -1.57 9.97 -2.86
N LYS A 30 -2.57 9.66 -3.70
CA LYS A 30 -3.85 9.09 -3.24
C LYS A 30 -3.65 7.70 -2.66
N CYS A 31 -2.88 6.87 -3.33
CA CYS A 31 -2.65 5.48 -2.96
C CYS A 31 -1.85 5.36 -1.66
N GLU A 32 -0.88 6.23 -1.42
CA GLU A 32 -0.15 6.30 -0.16
C GLU A 32 -1.09 6.63 1.01
N LYS A 33 -2.01 7.59 0.84
CA LYS A 33 -3.03 7.90 1.85
C LYS A 33 -3.99 6.74 2.09
N ASP A 34 -4.41 6.06 1.02
CA ASP A 34 -5.29 4.90 1.11
C ASP A 34 -4.59 3.72 1.83
N ALA A 35 -3.32 3.50 1.50
CA ALA A 35 -2.45 2.54 2.18
C ALA A 35 -2.31 2.88 3.66
N VAL A 36 -2.09 4.15 4.03
CA VAL A 36 -2.02 4.56 5.45
C VAL A 36 -3.31 4.21 6.19
N ALA A 37 -4.47 4.50 5.59
CA ALA A 37 -5.76 4.19 6.20
C ALA A 37 -5.98 2.67 6.32
N ALA A 38 -5.73 1.91 5.26
CA ALA A 38 -5.85 0.45 5.25
C ALA A 38 -4.90 -0.22 6.25
N CYS A 39 -3.64 0.22 6.30
CA CYS A 39 -2.62 -0.26 7.22
C CYS A 39 -2.94 0.11 8.67
N THR A 40 -3.48 1.30 8.91
CA THR A 40 -3.94 1.73 10.24
C THR A 40 -5.12 0.89 10.72
N ASN A 41 -6.07 0.57 9.84
CA ASN A 41 -7.17 -0.33 10.14
C ASN A 41 -6.66 -1.74 10.44
N LYS A 42 -5.79 -2.31 9.59
CA LYS A 42 -5.16 -3.61 9.84
C LYS A 42 -4.39 -3.64 11.16
N ALA A 43 -3.71 -2.54 11.50
CA ALA A 43 -3.01 -2.41 12.78
C ALA A 43 -4.00 -2.41 13.95
N ALA A 44 -5.13 -1.69 13.82
CA ALA A 44 -6.20 -1.66 14.81
C ALA A 44 -6.90 -3.02 14.97
N GLU A 45 -7.15 -3.74 13.87
CA GLU A 45 -7.68 -5.11 13.88
C GLU A 45 -6.74 -6.08 14.60
N LYS A 46 -5.43 -5.92 14.38
CA LYS A 46 -4.37 -6.64 15.11
C LYS A 46 -4.16 -6.14 16.55
N LYS A 47 -4.96 -5.16 17.01
CA LYS A 47 -4.84 -4.50 18.33
C LYS A 47 -3.44 -3.94 18.60
N LEU A 48 -2.72 -3.57 17.54
CA LEU A 48 -1.42 -2.92 17.66
C LEU A 48 -1.61 -1.52 18.20
N SER A 49 -0.86 -1.19 19.24
CA SER A 49 -0.97 0.05 20.00
C SER A 49 0.42 0.68 20.19
N GLY A 50 0.47 2.01 20.35
CA GLY A 50 1.73 2.74 20.58
C GLY A 50 2.76 2.53 19.46
N ALA A 51 4.01 2.26 19.83
CA ALA A 51 5.12 2.08 18.90
C ALA A 51 4.90 0.92 17.90
N ALA A 52 4.24 -0.16 18.33
CA ALA A 52 3.98 -1.32 17.47
C ALA A 52 3.02 -0.97 16.32
N LYS A 53 2.02 -0.11 16.58
CA LYS A 53 1.12 0.40 15.55
C LYS A 53 1.89 1.22 14.52
N THR A 54 2.72 2.15 14.98
CA THR A 54 3.49 3.04 14.11
C THR A 54 4.45 2.27 13.21
N SER A 55 5.24 1.34 13.76
CA SER A 55 6.16 0.51 12.96
C SER A 55 5.43 -0.37 11.95
N PHE A 56 4.28 -0.95 12.34
CA PHE A 56 3.47 -1.75 11.43
C PHE A 56 2.88 -0.89 10.30
N THR A 57 2.25 0.24 10.63
CA THR A 57 1.67 1.13 9.61
C THR A 57 2.74 1.63 8.65
N ASN A 58 3.90 2.07 9.15
CA ASN A 58 5.01 2.52 8.30
C ASN A 58 5.52 1.42 7.37
N LYS A 59 5.71 0.20 7.89
CA LYS A 59 6.12 -0.94 7.06
C LYS A 59 5.05 -1.30 6.02
N CYS A 60 3.82 -1.47 6.46
CA CYS A 60 2.68 -1.80 5.61
C CYS A 60 2.46 -0.76 4.49
N VAL A 61 2.64 0.54 4.76
CA VAL A 61 2.53 1.58 3.74
C VAL A 61 3.68 1.46 2.73
N ARG A 62 4.90 1.21 3.18
CA ARG A 62 6.04 0.99 2.26
C ARG A 62 5.85 -0.23 1.37
N ASP A 63 5.37 -1.34 1.94
CA ASP A 63 4.98 -2.54 1.20
C ASP A 63 3.85 -2.24 0.21
N ALA A 64 2.81 -1.53 0.64
CA ALA A 64 1.67 -1.17 -0.20
C ALA A 64 2.04 -0.19 -1.33
N VAL A 65 3.00 0.71 -1.12
CA VAL A 65 3.47 1.63 -2.17
C VAL A 65 4.43 0.93 -3.13
N GLY A 66 5.25 0.00 -2.62
CA GLY A 66 6.13 -0.87 -3.39
C GLY A 66 7.49 -0.24 -3.65
N VAL A 67 8.32 -0.18 -2.61
CA VAL A 67 9.77 -0.02 -2.74
C VAL A 67 10.38 -1.40 -2.53
N GLU A 68 11.02 -1.95 -3.57
CA GLU A 68 11.54 -3.33 -3.64
C GLU A 68 12.06 -3.89 -2.30
N ALA A 69 11.29 -4.80 -1.72
CA ALA A 69 11.80 -5.91 -0.92
C ALA A 69 10.70 -6.97 -0.77
N GLU A 70 10.90 -8.09 -1.49
CA GLU A 70 10.32 -9.41 -1.23
C GLU A 70 8.97 -9.76 -1.87
N LYS A 71 9.06 -10.38 -3.06
CA LYS A 71 8.12 -11.42 -3.52
C LYS A 71 8.00 -12.50 -2.43
N PRO A 72 6.78 -12.99 -2.07
CA PRO A 72 6.40 -14.32 -2.53
C PRO A 72 4.91 -14.56 -2.86
N ALA A 73 4.73 -15.27 -3.98
CA ALA A 73 3.75 -16.34 -4.25
C ALA A 73 2.23 -16.07 -4.17
N SER A 74 1.61 -16.03 -5.34
CA SER A 74 0.92 -17.22 -5.89
C SER A 74 0.89 -17.15 -7.42
#